data_AF-A0A956IUA2-F1
#
_entry.id   AF-A0A956IUA2-F1
#
_cell.length_a   1.000
_cell.length_b   1.000
_cell.length_c   1.000
_cell.angle_alpha   90.00
_cell.angle_beta   90.00
_cell.angle_gamma   90.00
#
_symmetry.space_group_name_H-M   'P 1'
#
loop_
_entity.id
_entity.type
_entity.pdbx_description
1 polymer ?
#
loop_
_entity_poly.entity_id
_entity_poly.type
_entity_poly.pdbx_seq_one_letter_code
_entity_poly.pdbx_strand_id
1 'polypeptide(L)'
;ELGAHPSDVYLLGDSILVAPVIERDARRRDLTFPPGRWVNWWTGAVQEGGGSVTVDAPLGQIPVYVRAGGVVPLLRPTIDTMAPTTLPNEVDSYATTPGLLYARVVPGEATTFSVFDGAELGVAKTTGGFELTTADGSEFKQGTWFEVIAAGSEPSAVTLDDAALSRLGSVAELEAATSGWAFDAAVGGTLHVKLAAGNHSVQVSE
;
A
#
# COMPACT_ATOMS: atom_id res chain seq x y z
N GLU A 1 -23.38 -13.18 -0.37
CA GLU A 1 -22.37 -14.19 0.01
C GLU A 1 -21.88 -14.92 -1.24
N LEU A 2 -20.62 -15.36 -1.26
CA LEU A 2 -19.99 -16.04 -2.41
C LEU A 2 -20.39 -17.53 -2.52
N GLY A 3 -21.00 -18.12 -1.49
CA GLY A 3 -21.31 -19.55 -1.45
C GLY A 3 -20.09 -20.48 -1.38
N ALA A 4 -18.88 -19.93 -1.29
CA ALA A 4 -17.62 -20.65 -1.16
C ALA A 4 -16.76 -20.06 -0.05
N HIS A 5 -16.27 -20.91 0.84
CA HIS A 5 -15.41 -20.56 1.98
C HIS A 5 -14.18 -21.46 1.99
N PRO A 6 -13.14 -21.14 1.21
CA PRO A 6 -11.90 -21.91 1.21
C PRO A 6 -11.26 -21.84 2.60
N SER A 7 -10.89 -22.97 3.18
CA SER A 7 -10.28 -23.01 4.53
C SER A 7 -8.85 -22.46 4.58
N ASP A 8 -8.25 -22.23 3.41
CA ASP A 8 -6.85 -21.84 3.22
C ASP A 8 -6.70 -20.51 2.48
N VAL A 9 -7.77 -19.71 2.41
CA VAL A 9 -7.76 -18.33 1.94
C VAL A 9 -8.36 -17.46 3.03
N TYR A 10 -7.68 -16.36 3.37
CA TYR A 10 -8.09 -15.51 4.49
C TYR A 10 -7.83 -14.03 4.21
N LEU A 11 -8.51 -13.17 4.98
CA LEU A 11 -8.19 -11.76 5.05
C LEU A 11 -7.22 -11.50 6.20
N LEU A 12 -6.14 -10.78 5.92
CA LEU A 12 -5.23 -10.23 6.92
C LEU A 12 -5.61 -8.76 7.14
N GLY A 13 -6.18 -8.49 8.31
CA GLY A 13 -6.91 -7.24 8.54
C GLY A 13 -8.11 -7.12 7.58
N ASP A 14 -8.55 -5.91 7.32
CA ASP A 14 -9.78 -5.67 6.55
C ASP A 14 -9.56 -5.67 5.02
N SER A 15 -8.31 -5.50 4.58
CA SER A 15 -8.00 -5.11 3.20
C SER A 15 -7.12 -6.08 2.42
N ILE A 16 -6.45 -7.05 3.07
CA ILE A 16 -5.46 -7.90 2.39
C ILE A 16 -6.00 -9.32 2.26
N LEU A 17 -6.23 -9.80 1.04
CA LEU A 17 -6.54 -11.19 0.73
C LEU A 17 -5.25 -11.98 0.52
N VAL A 18 -5.08 -13.06 1.29
CA VAL A 18 -3.91 -13.93 1.23
C VAL A 18 -4.35 -15.34 0.87
N ALA A 19 -3.70 -15.93 -0.13
CA ALA A 19 -3.97 -17.29 -0.58
C ALA A 19 -2.66 -18.10 -0.69
N PRO A 20 -2.17 -18.68 0.42
CA PRO A 20 -0.94 -19.46 0.43
C PRO A 20 -0.95 -20.64 -0.54
N VAL A 21 0.24 -21.00 -1.06
CA VAL A 21 0.44 -22.20 -1.87
C VAL A 21 0.89 -23.34 -0.97
N ILE A 22 0.01 -24.32 -0.77
CA ILE A 22 0.24 -25.47 0.14
C ILE A 22 0.48 -26.79 -0.61
N GLU A 23 0.32 -26.79 -1.92
CA GLU A 23 0.59 -27.94 -2.78
C GLU A 23 2.02 -27.91 -3.31
N ARG A 24 2.70 -29.05 -3.20
CA ARG A 24 4.07 -29.20 -3.72
C ARG A 24 4.09 -28.92 -5.22
N ASP A 25 5.10 -28.16 -5.65
CA ASP A 25 5.38 -27.82 -7.05
C ASP A 25 4.30 -27.02 -7.80
N ALA A 26 3.19 -26.65 -7.13
CA ALA A 26 2.22 -25.73 -7.69
C ALA A 26 2.87 -24.38 -8.03
N ARG A 27 2.49 -23.83 -9.19
CA ARG A 27 2.91 -22.50 -9.67
C ARG A 27 1.74 -21.60 -10.06
N ARG A 28 0.52 -22.12 -9.87
CA ARG A 28 -0.76 -21.45 -10.07
C ARG A 28 -1.74 -21.97 -9.03
N ARG A 29 -2.77 -21.20 -8.76
CA ARG A 29 -3.81 -21.55 -7.79
C ARG A 29 -5.15 -20.98 -8.21
N ASP A 30 -6.22 -21.76 -8.03
CA ASP A 30 -7.57 -21.24 -8.16
C ASP A 30 -7.94 -20.44 -6.91
N LEU A 31 -8.34 -19.19 -7.11
CA LEU A 31 -8.67 -18.25 -6.04
C LEU A 31 -10.04 -17.63 -6.30
N THR A 32 -10.94 -17.75 -5.32
CA THR A 32 -12.22 -17.06 -5.31
C THR A 32 -12.07 -15.68 -4.67
N PHE A 33 -12.31 -14.64 -5.46
CA PHE A 33 -12.24 -13.26 -4.99
C PHE A 33 -13.60 -12.81 -4.44
N PRO A 34 -13.65 -12.20 -3.24
CA PRO A 34 -14.86 -11.53 -2.78
C PRO A 34 -15.29 -10.39 -3.70
N PRO A 35 -16.57 -9.98 -3.69
CA PRO A 35 -17.01 -8.84 -4.50
C PRO A 35 -16.19 -7.58 -4.21
N GLY A 36 -15.94 -6.81 -5.27
CA GLY A 36 -15.11 -5.61 -5.25
C GLY A 36 -13.85 -5.76 -6.09
N ARG A 37 -13.06 -4.68 -6.16
CA ARG A 37 -11.83 -4.62 -6.92
C ARG A 37 -10.64 -4.99 -6.03
N TRP A 38 -9.78 -5.88 -6.51
CA TRP A 38 -8.60 -6.38 -5.81
C TRP A 38 -7.35 -6.08 -6.64
N VAL A 39 -6.27 -5.69 -5.97
CA VAL A 39 -5.02 -5.30 -6.63
C VAL A 39 -3.90 -6.22 -6.19
N ASN A 40 -3.24 -6.86 -7.15
CA ASN A 40 -2.12 -7.75 -6.87
C ASN A 40 -1.00 -6.95 -6.18
N TRP A 41 -0.59 -7.43 -5.00
CA TRP A 41 0.42 -6.78 -4.16
C TRP A 41 1.76 -6.60 -4.88
N TRP A 42 2.11 -7.52 -5.76
CA TRP A 42 3.43 -7.57 -6.40
C TRP A 42 3.48 -6.76 -7.68
N THR A 43 2.41 -6.83 -8.48
CA THR A 43 2.42 -6.30 -9.85
C THR A 43 1.56 -5.06 -10.03
N GLY A 44 0.70 -4.70 -9.08
CA GLY A 44 -0.29 -3.62 -9.26
C GLY A 44 -1.45 -3.98 -10.20
N ALA A 45 -1.46 -5.21 -10.75
CA ALA A 45 -2.53 -5.65 -11.65
C ALA A 45 -3.88 -5.76 -10.93
N VAL A 46 -4.93 -5.31 -11.59
CA VAL A 46 -6.30 -5.31 -11.06
C VAL A 46 -7.00 -6.63 -11.38
N GLN A 47 -7.70 -7.17 -10.40
CA GLN A 47 -8.59 -8.30 -10.50
C GLN A 47 -9.99 -7.90 -10.00
N GLU A 48 -10.99 -8.05 -10.87
CA GLU A 48 -12.39 -7.90 -10.47
C GLU A 48 -12.85 -9.14 -9.69
N GLY A 49 -13.50 -8.89 -8.56
CA GLY A 49 -13.97 -9.93 -7.66
C GLY A 49 -15.37 -10.45 -8.00
N GLY A 50 -15.89 -11.32 -7.13
CA GLY A 50 -17.20 -11.95 -7.31
C GLY A 50 -17.14 -13.27 -8.10
N GLY A 51 -15.95 -13.87 -8.24
CA GLY A 51 -15.76 -15.11 -8.98
C GLY A 51 -14.41 -15.77 -8.70
N SER A 52 -14.22 -16.96 -9.28
CA SER A 52 -12.98 -17.73 -9.18
C SER A 52 -12.09 -17.49 -10.39
N VAL A 53 -10.80 -17.30 -10.16
CA VAL A 53 -9.79 -17.09 -11.20
C VAL A 53 -8.55 -17.91 -10.86
N THR A 54 -7.94 -18.53 -11.88
CA THR A 54 -6.62 -19.14 -11.74
C THR A 54 -5.56 -18.05 -11.78
N VAL A 55 -4.82 -17.89 -10.69
CA VAL A 55 -3.78 -16.87 -10.52
C VAL A 55 -2.38 -17.49 -10.51
N ASP A 56 -1.38 -16.74 -10.95
CA ASP A 56 0.02 -17.17 -10.89
C ASP A 56 0.54 -17.14 -9.45
N ALA A 57 1.38 -18.11 -9.12
CA ALA A 57 2.01 -18.27 -7.82
C ALA A 57 3.46 -18.80 -7.99
N PRO A 58 4.36 -18.01 -8.60
CA PRO A 58 5.74 -18.42 -8.82
C PRO A 58 6.47 -18.65 -7.49
N LEU A 59 7.57 -19.41 -7.55
CA LEU A 59 8.38 -19.67 -6.36
C LEU A 59 8.89 -18.34 -5.76
N GLY A 60 8.65 -18.12 -4.46
CA GLY A 60 9.03 -16.91 -3.75
C GLY A 60 7.94 -15.83 -3.68
N GLN A 61 6.79 -16.02 -4.35
CA GLN A 61 5.65 -15.11 -4.24
C GLN A 61 4.36 -15.90 -4.05
N ILE A 62 3.71 -15.69 -2.91
CA ILE A 62 2.35 -16.16 -2.71
C ILE A 62 1.35 -15.15 -3.28
N PRO A 63 0.18 -15.58 -3.77
CA PRO A 63 -0.88 -14.67 -4.15
C PRO A 63 -1.34 -13.81 -2.96
N VAL A 64 -1.13 -12.49 -3.09
CA VAL A 64 -1.56 -11.47 -2.13
C VAL A 64 -2.23 -10.34 -2.90
N TYR A 65 -3.39 -9.91 -2.43
CA TYR A 65 -4.15 -8.83 -3.05
C TYR A 65 -4.64 -7.84 -2.02
N VAL A 66 -4.65 -6.55 -2.38
CA VAL A 66 -5.21 -5.47 -1.56
C VAL A 66 -6.53 -5.03 -2.17
N ARG A 67 -7.57 -4.90 -1.35
CA ARG A 67 -8.88 -4.37 -1.77
C ARG A 67 -8.73 -2.89 -2.15
N ALA A 68 -9.48 -2.43 -3.15
CA ALA A 68 -9.64 -1.00 -3.42
C ALA A 68 -10.14 -0.24 -2.18
N GLY A 69 -9.52 0.89 -1.86
CA GLY A 69 -9.71 1.62 -0.59
C GLY A 69 -8.80 1.13 0.55
N GLY A 70 -8.03 0.06 0.33
CA GLY A 70 -7.11 -0.46 1.34
C GLY A 70 -5.96 0.50 1.64
N VAL A 71 -5.75 0.76 2.93
CA VAL A 71 -4.63 1.51 3.47
C VAL A 71 -3.81 0.56 4.34
N VAL A 72 -2.56 0.32 3.96
CA VAL A 72 -1.67 -0.63 4.65
C VAL A 72 -0.42 0.11 5.13
N PRO A 73 -0.32 0.45 6.43
CA PRO A 73 0.91 0.97 6.99
C PRO A 73 2.02 -0.08 6.93
N LEU A 74 3.21 0.36 6.59
CA LEU A 74 4.39 -0.47 6.41
C LEU A 74 5.58 0.14 7.16
N LEU A 75 6.54 -0.71 7.50
CA LEU A 75 7.87 -0.22 7.88
C LEU A 75 8.58 0.31 6.64
N ARG A 76 9.51 1.26 6.84
CA ARG A 76 10.42 1.66 5.77
C ARG A 76 11.21 0.44 5.26
N PRO A 77 11.51 0.32 3.96
CA PRO A 77 12.14 -0.87 3.37
C PRO A 77 13.50 -1.26 4.00
N THR A 78 14.16 -0.33 4.68
CA THR A 78 15.48 -0.52 5.30
C THR A 78 15.41 -1.05 6.74
N ILE A 79 14.23 -1.22 7.34
CA ILE A 79 14.12 -1.84 8.66
C ILE A 79 14.20 -3.35 8.50
N ASP A 80 15.15 -3.96 9.19
CA ASP A 80 15.14 -5.38 9.50
C ASP A 80 14.70 -5.53 10.96
N THR A 81 13.64 -6.30 11.21
CA THR A 81 13.14 -6.58 12.57
C THR A 81 13.43 -8.04 12.90
N MET A 82 14.70 -8.40 12.96
CA MET A 82 15.12 -9.72 13.41
C MET A 82 15.38 -9.69 14.92
N ALA A 83 14.72 -10.58 15.67
CA ALA A 83 15.17 -10.92 17.01
C ALA A 83 16.36 -11.89 16.89
N PRO A 84 17.52 -11.62 17.52
CA PRO A 84 18.60 -12.59 17.59
C PRO A 84 18.08 -13.90 18.19
N THR A 85 18.37 -15.05 17.59
CA THR A 85 17.90 -16.37 18.10
C THR A 85 18.33 -16.63 19.55
N THR A 86 19.43 -16.00 19.99
CA THR A 86 19.95 -16.08 21.36
C THR A 86 19.23 -15.19 22.36
N LEU A 87 18.46 -14.19 21.91
CA LEU A 87 17.75 -13.21 22.72
C LEU A 87 16.29 -13.09 22.24
N PRO A 88 15.45 -14.12 22.44
CA PRO A 88 14.10 -14.19 21.87
C PRO A 88 13.12 -13.14 22.41
N ASN A 89 13.49 -12.40 23.46
CA ASN A 89 12.70 -11.31 24.04
C ASN A 89 13.18 -9.93 23.58
N GLU A 90 14.23 -9.86 22.77
CA GLU A 90 14.76 -8.61 22.23
C GLU A 90 14.52 -8.59 20.72
N VAL A 91 13.66 -7.68 20.27
CA VAL A 91 13.60 -7.33 18.85
C VAL A 91 14.70 -6.31 18.64
N ASP A 92 15.78 -6.70 17.96
CA ASP A 92 16.82 -5.77 17.58
C ASP A 92 16.28 -4.96 16.39
N SER A 93 15.94 -3.71 16.65
CA SER A 93 15.65 -2.74 15.60
C SER A 93 16.83 -1.78 15.57
N TYR A 94 17.64 -1.86 14.51
CA TYR A 94 18.73 -0.90 14.29
C TYR A 94 18.22 0.54 14.04
N ALA A 95 16.91 0.75 14.02
CA ALA A 95 16.30 2.06 13.93
C ALA A 95 16.15 2.72 15.31
N THR A 96 16.92 3.79 15.54
CA THR A 96 16.79 4.66 16.73
C THR A 96 15.74 5.77 16.56
N THR A 97 15.08 5.83 15.41
CA THR A 97 14.01 6.78 15.09
C THR A 97 12.97 6.10 14.19
N PRO A 98 11.65 6.35 14.39
CA PRO A 98 10.60 5.78 13.56
C PRO A 98 10.72 6.20 12.07
N GLY A 99 11.34 7.35 11.79
CA GLY A 99 11.45 7.88 10.42
C GLY A 99 10.08 8.23 9.82
N LEU A 100 10.00 8.23 8.49
CA LEU A 100 8.74 8.43 7.76
C LEU A 100 7.78 7.26 8.02
N LEU A 101 6.49 7.58 8.13
CA LEU A 101 5.43 6.57 8.07
C LEU A 101 5.25 6.13 6.62
N TYR A 102 5.48 4.87 6.31
CA TYR A 102 5.23 4.32 4.98
C TYR A 102 3.84 3.73 4.92
N ALA A 103 3.13 3.99 3.82
CA ALA A 103 1.80 3.45 3.58
C ALA A 103 1.68 3.00 2.13
N ARG A 104 1.25 1.76 1.92
CA ARG A 104 0.79 1.31 0.62
C ARG A 104 -0.73 1.48 0.54
N VAL A 105 -1.19 2.10 -0.52
CA VAL A 105 -2.59 2.50 -0.68
C VAL A 105 -3.13 2.06 -2.04
N VAL A 106 -4.41 1.65 -2.06
CA VAL A 106 -5.14 1.43 -3.31
C VAL A 106 -6.29 2.43 -3.40
N PRO A 107 -6.39 3.24 -4.47
CA PRO A 107 -7.52 4.15 -4.65
C PRO A 107 -8.87 3.41 -4.61
N GLY A 108 -9.85 3.95 -3.88
CA GLY A 108 -11.15 3.34 -3.70
C GLY A 108 -12.07 4.15 -2.80
N GLU A 109 -13.08 3.52 -2.21
CA GLU A 109 -14.00 4.20 -1.30
C GLU A 109 -13.26 4.78 -0.08
N ALA A 110 -13.84 5.84 0.48
CA ALA A 110 -13.26 6.57 1.60
C ALA A 110 -12.94 5.64 2.78
N THR A 111 -11.66 5.55 3.12
CA THR A 111 -11.16 4.69 4.20
C THR A 111 -10.08 5.44 4.95
N THR A 112 -10.08 5.32 6.28
CA THR A 112 -9.01 5.80 7.15
C THR A 112 -8.41 4.64 7.95
N PHE A 113 -7.15 4.79 8.34
CA PHE A 113 -6.43 3.88 9.20
C PHE A 113 -5.75 4.68 10.31
N SER A 114 -6.04 4.34 11.56
CA SER A 114 -5.38 4.93 12.73
C SER A 114 -4.24 4.01 13.20
N VAL A 115 -3.03 4.56 13.22
CA VAL A 115 -1.82 3.88 13.73
C VAL A 115 -1.82 3.94 15.27
N PHE A 116 -1.06 3.05 15.91
CA PHE A 116 -1.06 2.89 17.38
C PHE A 116 -0.73 4.17 18.16
N ASP A 117 0.01 5.09 17.56
CA ASP A 117 0.46 6.36 18.16
C ASP A 117 -0.50 7.53 17.84
N GLY A 118 -1.63 7.24 17.19
CA GLY A 118 -2.63 8.23 16.79
C GLY A 118 -2.35 8.89 15.44
N ALA A 119 -1.29 8.51 14.71
CA ALA A 119 -1.14 8.96 13.32
C ALA A 119 -2.31 8.42 12.47
N GLU A 120 -2.77 9.20 11.51
CA GLU A 120 -3.86 8.80 10.61
C GLU A 120 -3.39 8.78 9.16
N LEU A 121 -3.90 7.82 8.41
CA LEU A 121 -3.71 7.69 6.97
C LEU A 121 -5.08 7.51 6.32
N GLY A 122 -5.30 8.09 5.15
CA GLY A 122 -6.58 7.95 4.47
C GLY A 122 -6.47 7.98 2.96
N VAL A 123 -7.50 7.42 2.33
CA VAL A 123 -7.71 7.46 0.88
C VAL A 123 -9.19 7.64 0.60
N ALA A 124 -9.53 8.43 -0.42
CA ALA A 124 -10.89 8.55 -0.91
C ALA A 124 -10.90 8.82 -2.41
N LYS A 125 -11.69 8.07 -3.17
CA LYS A 125 -11.92 8.36 -4.59
C LYS A 125 -12.68 9.68 -4.74
N THR A 126 -12.22 10.52 -5.67
CA THR A 126 -12.85 11.81 -6.00
C THR A 126 -13.37 11.78 -7.44
N THR A 127 -13.99 12.88 -7.86
CA THR A 127 -14.38 13.03 -9.27
C THR A 127 -13.13 13.35 -10.08
N GLY A 128 -12.68 12.41 -10.92
CA GLY A 128 -11.49 12.58 -11.76
C GLY A 128 -10.17 12.27 -11.06
N GLY A 129 -10.18 11.47 -9.98
CA GLY A 129 -8.96 10.99 -9.34
C GLY A 129 -9.21 10.49 -7.92
N PHE A 130 -8.33 10.85 -6.98
CA PHE A 130 -8.45 10.47 -5.57
C PHE A 130 -7.72 11.44 -4.65
N GLU A 131 -8.06 11.37 -3.37
CA GLU A 131 -7.44 12.10 -2.27
C GLU A 131 -6.66 11.13 -1.38
N LEU A 132 -5.51 11.57 -0.89
CA LEU A 132 -4.78 10.95 0.21
C LEU A 132 -4.78 11.92 1.40
N THR A 133 -4.95 11.41 2.61
CA THR A 133 -4.84 12.22 3.83
C THR A 133 -3.84 11.61 4.80
N THR A 134 -3.13 12.47 5.53
CA THR A 134 -2.25 12.05 6.63
C THR A 134 -2.37 13.02 7.79
N ALA A 135 -2.22 12.52 9.01
CA ALA A 135 -2.03 13.32 10.21
C ALA A 135 -0.95 12.69 11.09
N ASP A 136 -0.08 13.53 11.67
CA ASP A 136 1.01 13.07 12.53
C ASP A 136 0.47 12.49 13.85
N GLY A 137 1.13 11.44 14.34
CA GLY A 137 0.87 10.81 15.63
C GLY A 137 1.82 11.30 16.73
N SER A 138 1.89 10.57 17.86
CA SER A 138 2.85 10.88 18.92
C SER A 138 4.28 10.44 18.58
N GLU A 139 4.46 9.39 17.76
CA GLU A 139 5.75 8.80 17.39
C GLU A 139 6.13 9.12 15.93
N PHE A 140 5.21 8.91 14.98
CA PHE A 140 5.41 9.21 13.56
C PHE A 140 5.19 10.70 13.30
N LYS A 141 6.30 11.46 13.32
CA LYS A 141 6.35 12.93 13.15
C LYS A 141 7.40 13.41 12.14
N GLN A 142 7.88 12.52 11.27
CA GLN A 142 8.89 12.87 10.28
C GLN A 142 8.29 13.10 8.89
N GLY A 143 6.98 12.86 8.74
CA GLY A 143 6.25 12.86 7.48
C GLY A 143 5.86 11.46 7.02
N THR A 144 5.27 11.41 5.83
CA THR A 144 4.60 10.22 5.30
C THR A 144 5.07 9.94 3.87
N TRP A 145 5.24 8.66 3.56
CA TRP A 145 5.45 8.16 2.21
C TRP A 145 4.27 7.31 1.78
N PHE A 146 3.53 7.76 0.77
CA PHE A 146 2.50 6.98 0.12
C PHE A 146 3.06 6.28 -1.11
N GLU A 147 2.88 4.97 -1.17
CA GLU A 147 3.02 4.16 -2.38
C GLU A 147 1.61 3.76 -2.84
N VAL A 148 1.09 4.46 -3.84
CA VAL A 148 -0.23 4.21 -4.39
C VAL A 148 -0.11 3.26 -5.57
N ILE A 149 -0.62 2.04 -5.41
CA ILE A 149 -0.62 1.03 -6.48
C ILE A 149 -1.96 1.02 -7.22
N ALA A 150 -1.94 0.56 -8.47
CA ALA A 150 -3.10 0.63 -9.36
C ALA A 150 -3.64 2.07 -9.54
N ALA A 151 -2.73 3.05 -9.54
CA ALA A 151 -3.02 4.47 -9.77
C ALA A 151 -3.42 4.79 -11.22
N GLY A 152 -3.30 3.83 -12.13
CA GLY A 152 -3.67 3.98 -13.53
C GLY A 152 -2.57 4.61 -14.35
N SER A 153 -2.89 5.70 -15.05
CA SER A 153 -1.92 6.51 -15.79
C SER A 153 -1.23 7.52 -14.89
N GLU A 154 -0.17 8.13 -15.40
CA GLU A 154 0.49 9.22 -14.70
C GLU A 154 -0.52 10.36 -14.41
N PRO A 155 -0.61 10.85 -13.16
CA PRO A 155 -1.51 11.94 -12.82
C PRO A 155 -1.24 13.22 -13.63
N SER A 156 -2.31 13.89 -14.04
CA SER A 156 -2.23 15.19 -14.72
C SER A 156 -1.83 16.32 -13.75
N ALA A 157 -2.16 16.17 -12.47
CA ALA A 157 -1.75 17.07 -11.40
C ALA A 157 -1.75 16.35 -10.04
N VAL A 158 -0.85 16.79 -9.15
CA VAL A 158 -0.85 16.43 -7.73
C VAL A 158 -0.71 17.72 -6.93
N THR A 159 -1.64 17.99 -6.02
CA THR A 159 -1.59 19.16 -5.14
C THR A 159 -1.54 18.73 -3.68
N LEU A 160 -0.81 19.50 -2.87
CA LEU A 160 -0.70 19.38 -1.42
C LEU A 160 -1.30 20.65 -0.81
N ASP A 161 -2.38 20.51 -0.05
CA ASP A 161 -3.07 21.64 0.61
C ASP A 161 -3.32 22.81 -0.38
N ASP A 162 -3.89 22.48 -1.54
CA ASP A 162 -4.19 23.37 -2.69
C ASP A 162 -2.98 23.93 -3.48
N ALA A 163 -1.74 23.65 -3.06
CA ALA A 163 -0.53 24.04 -3.79
C ALA A 163 -0.01 22.90 -4.67
N ALA A 164 0.51 23.19 -5.87
CA ALA A 164 1.09 22.18 -6.73
C ALA A 164 2.29 21.49 -6.06
N LEU A 165 2.29 20.16 -6.03
CA LEU A 165 3.39 19.35 -5.50
C LEU A 165 4.38 19.02 -6.63
N SER A 166 5.68 19.15 -6.34
CA SER A 166 6.75 18.96 -7.33
C SER A 166 6.81 17.54 -7.86
N ARG A 167 6.70 17.38 -9.19
CA ARG A 167 6.99 16.14 -9.91
C ARG A 167 8.50 15.93 -10.04
N LEU A 168 9.00 14.78 -9.65
CA LEU A 168 10.41 14.38 -9.78
C LEU A 168 10.58 13.30 -10.85
N GLY A 169 11.81 13.15 -11.36
CA GLY A 169 12.11 12.25 -12.48
C GLY A 169 12.19 10.78 -12.09
N SER A 170 12.39 10.47 -10.81
CA SER A 170 12.51 9.10 -10.31
C SER A 170 12.19 8.99 -8.81
N VAL A 171 11.94 7.76 -8.36
CA VAL A 171 11.79 7.45 -6.92
C VAL A 171 13.08 7.77 -6.14
N ALA A 172 14.27 7.55 -6.73
CA ALA A 172 15.54 7.88 -6.09
C ALA A 172 15.71 9.40 -5.87
N GLU A 173 15.26 10.23 -6.81
CA GLU A 173 15.21 11.68 -6.61
C GLU A 173 14.22 12.06 -5.50
N LEU A 174 13.08 11.37 -5.43
CA LEU A 174 12.08 11.57 -4.38
C LEU A 174 12.59 11.19 -2.99
N GLU A 175 13.35 10.11 -2.88
CA GLU A 175 14.02 9.71 -1.63
C GLU A 175 14.94 10.81 -1.10
N ALA A 176 15.67 11.50 -1.99
CA ALA A 176 16.57 12.61 -1.64
C ALA A 176 15.86 13.95 -1.37
N ALA A 177 14.64 14.14 -1.90
CA ALA A 177 13.87 15.37 -1.74
C ALA A 177 13.18 15.47 -0.37
N THR A 178 12.79 16.67 0.06
CA THR A 178 11.99 16.85 1.29
C THR A 178 10.54 16.42 1.09
N SER A 179 9.97 16.80 -0.05
CA SER A 179 8.62 16.42 -0.48
C SER A 179 8.54 16.42 -2.01
N GLY A 180 7.53 15.77 -2.55
CA GLY A 180 7.32 15.66 -3.99
C GLY A 180 6.53 14.43 -4.35
N TRP A 181 6.44 14.16 -5.64
CA TRP A 181 5.91 12.90 -6.14
C TRP A 181 6.69 12.40 -7.36
N ALA A 182 6.66 11.09 -7.59
CA ALA A 182 7.23 10.42 -8.75
C ALA A 182 6.27 9.32 -9.21
N PHE A 183 6.29 8.98 -10.49
CA PHE A 183 5.41 7.97 -11.06
C PHE A 183 6.20 6.91 -11.83
N ASP A 184 5.85 5.64 -11.60
CA ASP A 184 6.34 4.49 -12.35
C ASP A 184 5.19 3.93 -13.21
N ALA A 185 5.45 3.84 -14.52
CA ALA A 185 4.50 3.33 -15.51
C ALA A 185 4.48 1.80 -15.64
N ALA A 186 4.97 1.07 -14.62
CA ALA A 186 4.77 -0.36 -14.47
C ALA A 186 3.27 -0.75 -14.49
N VAL A 187 2.97 -2.06 -14.50
CA VAL A 187 1.60 -2.56 -14.63
C VAL A 187 0.67 -1.94 -13.58
N GLY A 188 -0.40 -1.29 -14.04
CA GLY A 188 -1.37 -0.61 -13.16
C GLY A 188 -0.95 0.77 -12.67
N GLY A 189 0.30 1.21 -12.90
CA GLY A 189 0.82 2.51 -12.47
C GLY A 189 1.06 2.59 -10.96
N THR A 190 2.25 3.06 -10.57
CA THR A 190 2.59 3.31 -9.17
C THR A 190 2.95 4.77 -8.97
N LEU A 191 2.16 5.46 -8.15
CA LEU A 191 2.44 6.83 -7.72
C LEU A 191 3.11 6.81 -6.34
N HIS A 192 4.27 7.44 -6.24
CA HIS A 192 4.94 7.68 -4.97
C HIS A 192 4.76 9.14 -4.56
N VAL A 193 4.30 9.38 -3.34
CA VAL A 193 4.15 10.74 -2.77
C VAL A 193 4.91 10.81 -1.45
N LYS A 194 5.84 11.76 -1.34
CA LYS A 194 6.58 12.02 -0.10
C LYS A 194 6.15 13.36 0.46
N LEU A 195 5.75 13.36 1.73
CA LEU A 195 5.28 14.52 2.46
C LEU A 195 6.17 14.79 3.67
N ALA A 196 6.28 16.06 4.05
CA ALA A 196 6.86 16.44 5.32
C ALA A 196 5.90 16.09 6.48
N ALA A 197 6.39 16.27 7.71
CA ALA A 197 5.59 16.12 8.91
C ALA A 197 4.42 17.11 8.94
N GLY A 198 3.25 16.64 9.36
CA GLY A 198 2.07 17.46 9.54
C GLY A 198 0.79 16.79 9.07
N ASN A 199 -0.27 17.58 9.09
CA ASN A 199 -1.59 17.15 8.64
C ASN A 199 -1.79 17.68 7.22
N HIS A 200 -1.98 16.76 6.27
CA HIS A 200 -1.96 17.09 4.86
C HIS A 200 -3.10 16.41 4.11
N SER A 201 -3.65 17.12 3.13
CA SER A 201 -4.51 16.57 2.09
C SER A 201 -3.78 16.66 0.74
N VAL A 202 -3.70 15.53 0.04
CA VAL A 202 -3.12 15.44 -1.31
C VAL A 202 -4.21 15.09 -2.30
N GLN A 203 -4.47 15.98 -3.25
CA GLN A 203 -5.39 15.71 -4.35
C GLN A 203 -4.60 15.24 -5.57
N VAL A 204 -4.99 14.09 -6.12
CA VAL A 204 -4.42 13.49 -7.31
C VAL A 204 -5.48 13.54 -8.41
N SER A 205 -5.15 14.18 -9.53
CA SER A 205 -6.02 14.30 -10.71
C SER A 205 -5.56 13.37 -11.83
N GLU A 206 -6.49 12.61 -12.39
CA GLU A 206 -6.29 11.65 -13.50
C GLU A 206 -6.69 12.25 -14.86
#